data_AF-A0A7C5GFD6-F1
#
_entry.id   AF-A0A7C5GFD6-F1
#
_cell.length_a   1.000
_cell.length_b   1.000
_cell.length_c   1.000
_cell.angle_alpha   90.00
_cell.angle_beta   90.00
_cell.angle_gamma   90.00
#
_symmetry.space_group_name_H-M   'P 1'
#
loop_
_entity.id
_entity.type
_entity.pdbx_description
1 polymer ?
#
loop_
_entity_poly.entity_id
_entity_poly.type
_entity_poly.pdbx_seq_one_letter_code
_entity_poly.pdbx_strand_id
1 'polypeptide(L)'
;MFKQLSYQYSHKSTNPPSYVNPSSFRMILMDILMKDSKLEDLDSIQEIEAKVAELDNEQISAVLRQLLREADGDVEVFKEKIEEWFNSVMDRASGWYKRKTQVILIWMGLGIAVLFNADTLAIFDRLQNDPDTAAQIAQMAEDYVQTHENDSTLVKNDMEYQEALDEIKKINEQQLNYMQSRLGMGWDEMSTNNFSNYDWMVKILGWIITALAISKGAPFWFDILRKIVSVRSTGKRP
;
A
#
# COMPACT_ATOMS: atom_id res chain seq x y z
N MET A 1 1.41 2.04 -24.00
CA MET A 1 0.28 1.09 -24.11
C MET A 1 -0.83 1.40 -23.11
N PHE A 2 -0.68 1.24 -21.80
CA PHE A 2 -1.76 1.48 -20.81
C PHE A 2 -2.36 2.91 -20.85
N LYS A 3 -1.53 3.93 -21.07
CA LYS A 3 -1.95 5.35 -21.17
C LYS A 3 -2.82 5.65 -22.39
N GLN A 4 -2.73 4.85 -23.45
CA GLN A 4 -3.56 4.99 -24.65
C GLN A 4 -4.93 4.32 -24.46
N LEU A 5 -4.99 3.21 -23.70
CA LEU A 5 -6.22 2.47 -23.42
C LEU A 5 -7.20 3.25 -22.51
N SER A 6 -6.69 4.04 -21.56
CA SER A 6 -7.53 4.77 -20.61
C SER A 6 -8.18 6.03 -21.19
N TYR A 7 -7.62 6.61 -22.25
CA TYR A 7 -8.03 7.92 -22.76
C TYR A 7 -9.24 7.86 -23.69
N GLN A 8 -9.47 6.73 -24.36
CA GLN A 8 -10.52 6.60 -25.38
C GLN A 8 -11.92 6.41 -24.77
N TYR A 9 -12.01 5.96 -23.51
CA TYR A 9 -13.29 5.72 -22.81
C TYR A 9 -13.51 6.58 -21.56
N SER A 10 -12.50 7.31 -21.07
CA SER A 10 -12.66 8.24 -19.94
C SER A 10 -13.22 9.58 -20.41
N HIS A 11 -14.54 9.73 -20.40
CA HIS A 11 -15.17 11.04 -20.55
C HIS A 11 -14.84 11.88 -19.31
N LYS A 12 -13.88 12.81 -19.46
CA LYS A 12 -13.52 13.86 -18.49
C LYS A 12 -12.90 13.41 -17.15
N SER A 13 -11.98 12.46 -17.14
CA SER A 13 -11.05 12.29 -16.01
C SER A 13 -9.61 12.24 -16.50
N THR A 14 -8.77 13.16 -16.02
CA THR A 14 -7.32 13.24 -16.28
C THR A 14 -6.54 12.09 -15.66
N ASN A 15 -7.18 11.29 -14.81
CA ASN A 15 -6.56 10.17 -14.12
C ASN A 15 -7.05 8.86 -14.75
N PRO A 16 -6.13 7.97 -15.17
CA PRO A 16 -6.52 6.64 -15.61
C PRO A 16 -7.24 5.90 -14.47
N PRO A 17 -8.19 5.01 -14.78
CA PRO A 17 -8.95 4.29 -13.78
C PRO A 17 -8.04 3.43 -12.90
N SER A 18 -8.27 3.43 -11.58
CA SER A 18 -7.49 2.65 -10.60
C SER A 18 -7.60 1.13 -10.82
N TYR A 19 -8.63 0.68 -11.53
CA TYR A 19 -8.86 -0.71 -11.93
C TYR A 19 -9.60 -0.76 -13.27
N VAL A 20 -9.22 -1.69 -14.14
CA VAL A 20 -9.92 -1.99 -15.40
C VAL A 20 -10.62 -3.33 -15.22
N ASN A 21 -11.94 -3.37 -15.41
CA ASN A 21 -12.68 -4.62 -15.30
C ASN A 21 -12.42 -5.52 -16.55
N PRO A 22 -12.59 -6.85 -16.44
CA PRO A 22 -12.26 -7.79 -17.51
C PRO A 22 -13.06 -7.55 -18.80
N SER A 23 -14.34 -7.25 -18.66
CA SER A 23 -15.24 -6.99 -19.79
C SER A 23 -14.83 -5.76 -20.60
N SER A 24 -14.45 -4.67 -19.93
CA SER A 24 -13.90 -3.46 -20.53
C SER A 24 -12.56 -3.74 -21.20
N PHE A 25 -11.69 -4.51 -20.56
CA PHE A 25 -10.42 -4.92 -21.18
C PHE A 25 -10.65 -5.73 -22.45
N ARG A 26 -11.54 -6.73 -22.41
CA ARG A 26 -11.92 -7.54 -23.58
C ARG A 26 -12.46 -6.65 -24.70
N MET A 27 -13.39 -5.75 -24.39
CA MET A 27 -13.98 -4.85 -25.39
C MET A 27 -12.89 -4.02 -26.09
N ILE A 28 -11.99 -3.41 -25.31
CA ILE A 28 -10.88 -2.60 -25.84
C ILE A 28 -9.91 -3.47 -26.64
N LEU A 29 -9.59 -4.68 -26.16
CA LEU A 29 -8.68 -5.59 -26.85
C LEU A 29 -9.26 -6.01 -28.21
N MET A 30 -10.54 -6.36 -28.26
CA MET A 30 -11.23 -6.73 -29.49
C MET A 30 -11.31 -5.56 -30.46
N ASP A 31 -11.61 -4.35 -29.97
CA ASP A 31 -11.62 -3.12 -30.77
C ASP A 31 -10.24 -2.85 -31.41
N ILE A 32 -9.17 -2.97 -30.62
CA ILE A 32 -7.79 -2.81 -31.10
C ILE A 32 -7.41 -3.88 -32.13
N LEU A 33 -7.80 -5.12 -31.89
CA LEU A 33 -7.52 -6.24 -32.79
C LEU A 33 -8.25 -6.06 -34.14
N MET A 34 -9.44 -5.47 -34.12
CA MET A 34 -10.30 -5.32 -35.29
C MET A 34 -10.13 -3.99 -36.04
N LYS A 35 -9.54 -2.96 -35.42
CA LYS A 35 -9.05 -1.72 -36.07
C LYS A 35 -10.00 -1.20 -37.18
N ASP A 36 -11.23 -0.84 -36.79
CA ASP A 36 -12.34 -0.35 -37.64
C ASP A 36 -13.12 -1.37 -38.50
N SER A 37 -12.89 -2.68 -38.34
CA SER A 37 -13.81 -3.70 -38.91
C SER A 37 -15.18 -3.56 -38.22
N LYS A 38 -16.28 -3.56 -38.98
CA LYS A 38 -17.62 -3.42 -38.38
C LYS A 38 -17.82 -4.54 -37.36
N LEU A 39 -18.27 -4.19 -36.15
CA LEU A 39 -18.64 -5.14 -35.09
C LEU A 39 -19.71 -6.18 -35.52
N GLU A 40 -20.30 -6.05 -36.72
CA GLU A 40 -21.20 -7.04 -37.31
C GLU A 40 -20.45 -8.26 -37.90
N ASP A 41 -19.14 -8.18 -38.15
CA ASP A 41 -18.30 -9.29 -38.64
C ASP A 41 -17.65 -10.11 -37.49
N LEU A 42 -18.13 -9.94 -36.25
CA LEU A 42 -17.63 -10.62 -35.04
C LEU A 42 -17.79 -12.16 -35.07
N ASP A 43 -18.48 -12.72 -36.07
CA ASP A 43 -18.92 -14.12 -36.03
C ASP A 43 -17.90 -15.13 -36.58
N SER A 44 -16.80 -14.67 -37.20
CA SER A 44 -15.80 -15.58 -37.78
C SER A 44 -14.50 -15.64 -36.97
N ILE A 45 -14.32 -16.75 -36.24
CA ILE A 45 -13.08 -17.06 -35.52
C ILE A 45 -11.83 -17.04 -36.43
N GLN A 46 -12.01 -17.32 -37.73
CA GLN A 46 -10.93 -17.37 -38.73
C GLN A 46 -10.34 -15.98 -39.01
N GLU A 47 -11.17 -14.94 -38.99
CA GLU A 47 -10.71 -13.56 -39.14
C GLU A 47 -9.94 -13.10 -37.91
N ILE A 48 -10.40 -13.50 -36.72
CA ILE A 48 -9.71 -13.24 -35.45
C ILE A 48 -8.34 -13.92 -35.47
N GLU A 49 -8.24 -15.16 -35.94
CA GLU A 49 -6.96 -15.87 -36.05
C GLU A 49 -5.98 -15.15 -36.99
N ALA A 50 -6.46 -14.67 -38.15
CA ALA A 50 -5.66 -13.89 -39.08
C ALA A 50 -5.14 -12.58 -38.45
N LYS A 51 -6.01 -11.86 -37.73
CA LYS A 51 -5.63 -10.62 -37.03
C LYS A 51 -4.66 -10.85 -35.88
N VAL A 52 -4.81 -11.93 -35.13
CA VAL A 52 -3.85 -12.30 -34.08
C VAL A 52 -2.47 -12.62 -34.69
N ALA A 53 -2.43 -13.16 -35.91
CA ALA A 53 -1.17 -13.43 -36.61
C ALA A 53 -0.48 -12.17 -37.14
N GLU A 54 -1.21 -11.08 -37.37
CA GLU A 54 -0.67 -9.77 -37.78
C GLU A 54 -0.08 -8.96 -36.61
N LEU A 55 -0.22 -9.41 -35.36
CA LEU A 55 0.29 -8.69 -34.19
C LEU A 55 1.82 -8.70 -34.12
N ASP A 56 2.43 -7.51 -34.05
CA ASP A 56 3.88 -7.35 -33.89
C ASP A 56 4.43 -7.95 -32.57
N ASN A 57 3.60 -8.06 -31.54
CA ASN A 57 4.01 -8.55 -30.23
C ASN A 57 3.85 -10.07 -30.13
N GLU A 58 4.98 -10.79 -30.23
CA GLU A 58 5.04 -12.25 -30.20
C GLU A 58 4.44 -12.86 -28.92
N GLN A 59 4.66 -12.25 -27.75
CA GLN A 59 4.14 -12.78 -26.47
C GLN A 59 2.61 -12.71 -26.41
N ILE A 60 2.04 -11.58 -26.83
CA ILE A 60 0.59 -11.40 -26.85
C ILE A 60 -0.03 -12.31 -27.92
N SER A 61 0.57 -12.37 -29.11
CA SER A 61 0.10 -13.27 -30.18
C SER A 61 0.10 -14.73 -29.73
N ALA A 62 1.15 -15.19 -29.04
CA ALA A 62 1.22 -16.56 -28.51
C ALA A 62 0.09 -16.88 -27.52
N VAL A 63 -0.21 -15.94 -26.61
CA VAL A 63 -1.32 -16.08 -25.64
C VAL A 63 -2.65 -16.11 -26.39
N LEU A 64 -2.92 -15.16 -27.28
CA LEU A 64 -4.20 -15.11 -28.00
C LEU A 64 -4.42 -16.33 -28.89
N ARG A 65 -3.37 -16.84 -29.55
CA ARG A 65 -3.44 -18.12 -30.28
C ARG A 65 -3.74 -19.29 -29.37
N GLN A 66 -3.23 -19.29 -28.14
CA GLN A 66 -3.58 -20.32 -27.17
C GLN A 66 -5.07 -20.24 -26.79
N LEU A 67 -5.57 -19.04 -26.46
CA LEU A 67 -6.98 -18.84 -26.12
C LEU A 67 -7.90 -19.20 -27.29
N LEU A 68 -7.49 -18.90 -28.53
CA LEU A 68 -8.22 -19.31 -29.75
C LEU A 68 -8.32 -20.83 -29.90
N ARG A 69 -7.22 -21.56 -29.65
CA ARG A 69 -7.24 -23.03 -29.67
C ARG A 69 -8.12 -23.63 -28.56
N GLU A 70 -8.12 -23.02 -27.37
CA GLU A 70 -8.96 -23.45 -26.26
C GLU A 70 -10.45 -23.16 -26.49
N ALA A 71 -10.76 -22.18 -27.33
CA ALA A 71 -12.13 -21.82 -27.68
C ALA A 71 -12.76 -22.71 -28.76
N ASP A 72 -11.99 -23.59 -29.41
CA ASP A 72 -12.45 -24.57 -30.41
C ASP A 72 -13.38 -23.99 -31.50
N GLY A 73 -13.09 -22.76 -31.94
CA GLY A 73 -13.85 -22.09 -32.98
C GLY A 73 -15.04 -21.24 -32.50
N ASP A 74 -15.33 -21.20 -31.20
CA ASP A 74 -16.42 -20.41 -30.62
C ASP A 74 -15.94 -19.02 -30.17
N VAL A 75 -16.53 -17.97 -30.74
CA VAL A 75 -16.17 -16.57 -30.46
C VAL A 75 -16.56 -16.15 -29.05
N GLU A 76 -17.70 -16.61 -28.52
CA GLU A 76 -18.12 -16.27 -27.16
C GLU A 76 -17.23 -16.96 -26.13
N VAL A 77 -16.84 -18.20 -26.37
CA VAL A 77 -15.84 -18.89 -25.53
C VAL A 77 -14.49 -18.17 -25.59
N PHE A 78 -14.05 -17.72 -26.76
CA PHE A 78 -12.81 -16.94 -26.87
C PHE A 78 -12.86 -15.62 -26.06
N LYS A 79 -13.98 -14.90 -26.14
CA LYS A 79 -14.24 -13.69 -25.36
C LYS A 79 -14.17 -13.95 -23.86
N GLU A 80 -14.78 -15.04 -23.38
CA GLU A 80 -14.73 -15.46 -21.98
C GLU A 80 -13.29 -15.79 -21.55
N LYS A 81 -12.55 -16.54 -22.37
CA LYS A 81 -11.16 -16.92 -22.11
C LYS A 81 -10.22 -15.72 -21.98
N ILE A 82 -10.44 -14.66 -22.76
CA ILE A 82 -9.71 -13.39 -22.61
C ILE A 82 -9.95 -12.78 -21.22
N GLU A 83 -11.21 -12.74 -20.77
CA GLU A 83 -11.57 -12.19 -19.47
C GLU A 83 -10.95 -13.00 -18.32
N GLU A 84 -11.01 -14.34 -18.39
CA GLU A 84 -10.38 -15.24 -17.41
C GLU A 84 -8.86 -15.06 -17.35
N TRP A 85 -8.21 -14.97 -18.52
CA TRP A 85 -6.77 -14.74 -18.61
C TRP A 85 -6.39 -13.40 -17.99
N PHE A 86 -7.12 -12.33 -18.33
CA PHE A 86 -6.89 -11.00 -17.79
C PHE A 86 -7.04 -10.98 -16.26
N ASN A 87 -8.11 -11.56 -15.71
CA ASN A 87 -8.31 -11.69 -14.26
C ASN A 87 -7.12 -12.38 -13.59
N SER A 88 -6.70 -13.52 -14.13
CA SER A 88 -5.59 -14.30 -13.61
C SER A 88 -4.27 -13.53 -13.63
N VAL A 89 -4.04 -12.72 -14.67
CA VAL A 89 -2.86 -11.84 -14.78
C VAL A 89 -2.96 -10.68 -13.78
N MET A 90 -4.13 -10.06 -13.65
CA MET A 90 -4.36 -8.93 -12.77
C MET A 90 -4.23 -9.31 -11.29
N ASP A 91 -4.70 -10.50 -10.90
CA ASP A 91 -4.53 -11.04 -9.55
C ASP A 91 -3.05 -11.22 -9.19
N ARG A 92 -2.27 -11.79 -10.13
CA ARG A 92 -0.82 -11.98 -9.97
C ARG A 92 -0.08 -10.65 -9.92
N ALA A 93 -0.40 -9.73 -10.83
CA ALA A 93 0.21 -8.40 -10.88
C ALA A 93 -0.10 -7.59 -9.60
N SER A 94 -1.35 -7.63 -9.13
CA SER A 94 -1.80 -7.01 -7.89
C SER A 94 -1.08 -7.59 -6.69
N GLY A 95 -0.95 -8.92 -6.61
CA GLY A 95 -0.23 -9.59 -5.54
C GLY A 95 1.27 -9.21 -5.50
N TRP A 96 1.93 -9.20 -6.66
CA TRP A 96 3.33 -8.78 -6.77
C TRP A 96 3.51 -7.32 -6.34
N TYR A 97 2.64 -6.42 -6.80
CA TYR A 97 2.68 -5.01 -6.44
C TYR A 97 2.49 -4.82 -4.92
N LYS A 98 1.45 -5.43 -4.34
CA LYS A 98 1.20 -5.38 -2.89
C LYS A 98 2.43 -5.85 -2.09
N ARG A 99 3.04 -6.97 -2.50
CA ARG A 99 4.25 -7.50 -1.83
C ARG A 99 5.44 -6.56 -1.98
N LYS A 100 5.67 -6.03 -3.19
CA LYS A 100 6.77 -5.09 -3.45
C LYS A 100 6.61 -3.80 -2.66
N THR A 101 5.42 -3.22 -2.65
CA THR A 101 5.09 -2.02 -1.88
C THR A 101 5.27 -2.25 -0.39
N GLN A 102 4.84 -3.40 0.14
CA GLN A 102 5.09 -3.73 1.55
C GLN A 102 6.58 -3.77 1.89
N VAL A 103 7.43 -4.35 1.03
CA VAL A 103 8.88 -4.39 1.25
C VAL A 103 9.47 -2.98 1.20
N ILE A 104 9.06 -2.15 0.24
CA ILE A 104 9.49 -0.75 0.16
C ILE A 104 9.10 0.02 1.43
N LEU A 105 7.86 -0.14 1.92
CA LEU A 105 7.37 0.50 3.15
C LEU A 105 8.15 0.06 4.39
N ILE A 106 8.53 -1.22 4.50
CA ILE A 106 9.35 -1.71 5.61
C ILE A 106 10.73 -1.05 5.59
N TRP A 107 11.39 -0.96 4.43
CA TRP A 107 12.70 -0.32 4.32
C TRP A 107 12.64 1.19 4.55
N MET A 108 11.60 1.86 4.08
CA MET A 108 11.38 3.28 4.39
C MET A 108 11.15 3.48 5.89
N GLY A 109 10.30 2.66 6.51
CA GLY A 109 10.07 2.68 7.96
C GLY A 109 11.34 2.41 8.76
N LEU A 110 12.19 1.49 8.31
CA LEU A 110 13.48 1.21 8.94
C LEU A 110 14.44 2.38 8.80
N GLY A 111 14.51 3.00 7.62
CA GLY A 111 15.31 4.21 7.39
C GLY A 111 14.90 5.35 8.33
N ILE A 112 13.58 5.58 8.47
CA ILE A 112 13.03 6.56 9.42
C ILE A 112 13.38 6.18 10.87
N ALA A 113 13.18 4.92 11.27
CA ALA A 113 13.45 4.46 12.63
C ALA A 113 14.92 4.64 13.02
N VAL A 114 15.86 4.31 12.13
CA VAL A 114 17.30 4.51 12.35
C VAL A 114 17.63 6.00 12.37
N LEU A 115 17.12 6.78 11.41
CA LEU A 115 17.41 8.22 11.32
C LEU A 115 17.01 8.97 12.59
N PHE A 116 15.83 8.68 13.14
CA PHE A 116 15.35 9.30 14.38
C PHE A 116 15.76 8.55 15.66
N ASN A 117 16.52 7.46 15.55
CA ASN A 117 16.80 6.53 16.65
C ASN A 117 15.52 6.11 17.41
N ALA A 118 14.42 5.94 16.69
CA ALA A 118 13.11 5.59 17.24
C ALA A 118 13.06 4.08 17.52
N ASP A 119 13.37 3.71 18.76
CA ASP A 119 13.41 2.34 19.25
C ASP A 119 12.19 2.06 20.12
N THR A 120 11.29 1.20 19.62
CA THR A 120 10.05 0.85 20.33
C THR A 120 10.32 0.16 21.67
N LEU A 121 11.37 -0.66 21.79
CA LEU A 121 11.69 -1.38 23.03
C LEU A 121 12.24 -0.42 24.09
N ALA A 122 13.10 0.51 23.68
CA ALA A 122 13.63 1.53 24.58
C ALA A 122 12.51 2.48 25.07
N ILE A 123 11.60 2.88 24.17
CA ILE A 123 10.42 3.67 24.52
C ILE A 123 9.55 2.92 25.53
N PHE A 124 9.30 1.64 25.29
CA PHE A 124 8.50 0.80 26.18
C PHE A 124 9.13 0.70 27.59
N ASP A 125 10.42 0.40 27.67
CA ASP A 125 11.13 0.29 28.95
C ASP A 125 11.10 1.62 29.73
N ARG A 126 11.30 2.75 29.03
CA ARG A 126 11.26 4.08 29.64
C ARG A 126 9.86 4.43 30.17
N LEU A 127 8.82 4.19 29.38
CA LEU A 127 7.44 4.44 29.80
C LEU A 127 6.99 3.53 30.95
N GLN A 128 7.48 2.29 30.99
CA GLN A 128 7.17 1.36 32.07
C GLN A 128 7.85 1.79 33.38
N ASN A 129 9.09 2.29 33.31
CA ASN A 129 9.90 2.61 34.48
C ASN A 129 9.73 4.06 34.96
N ASP A 130 9.11 4.94 34.17
CA ASP A 130 8.83 6.35 34.52
C ASP A 130 7.32 6.68 34.33
N PRO A 131 6.50 6.48 35.39
CA PRO A 131 5.06 6.76 35.35
C PRO A 131 4.71 8.23 35.08
N ASP A 132 5.57 9.16 35.51
CA ASP A 132 5.33 10.60 35.34
C ASP A 132 5.49 11.00 33.88
N THR A 133 6.52 10.49 33.20
CA THR A 133 6.71 10.67 31.75
C THR A 133 5.56 10.03 30.97
N ALA A 134 5.12 8.83 31.35
CA ALA A 134 3.97 8.18 30.72
C ALA A 134 2.67 9.00 30.86
N ALA A 135 2.39 9.55 32.05
CA ALA A 135 1.21 10.38 32.27
C ALA A 135 1.23 11.67 31.44
N GLN A 136 2.39 12.34 31.35
CA GLN A 136 2.54 13.54 30.53
C GLN A 136 2.32 13.28 29.03
N ILE A 137 2.86 12.17 28.51
CA ILE A 137 2.69 11.81 27.10
C ILE A 137 1.23 11.45 26.80
N ALA A 138 0.56 10.75 27.72
CA ALA A 138 -0.87 10.46 27.58
C ALA A 138 -1.71 11.74 27.53
N GLN A 139 -1.41 12.72 28.40
CA GLN A 139 -2.08 14.01 28.40
C GLN A 139 -1.84 14.78 27.08
N MET A 140 -0.60 14.80 26.58
CA MET A 140 -0.29 15.43 25.29
C MET A 140 -1.03 14.78 24.12
N ALA A 141 -1.16 13.45 24.12
CA ALA A 141 -1.91 12.73 23.10
C ALA A 141 -3.41 13.05 23.18
N GLU A 142 -3.96 13.18 24.40
CA GLU A 142 -5.35 13.57 24.62
C GLU A 142 -5.61 15.01 24.12
N ASP A 143 -4.73 15.96 24.47
CA ASP A 143 -4.80 17.34 23.98
C ASP A 143 -4.70 17.40 22.45
N TYR A 144 -3.83 16.58 21.84
CA TYR A 144 -3.70 16.50 20.39
C TYR A 144 -4.99 15.98 19.73
N VAL A 145 -5.59 14.92 20.27
CA VAL A 145 -6.85 14.37 19.74
C VAL A 145 -8.00 15.37 19.89
N GLN A 146 -8.12 16.04 21.04
CA GLN A 146 -9.16 17.04 21.27
C GLN A 146 -9.03 18.25 20.34
N THR A 147 -7.80 18.65 20.02
CA THR A 147 -7.54 19.77 19.10
C THR A 147 -7.70 19.41 17.62
N HIS A 148 -7.65 18.11 17.27
CA HIS A 148 -7.69 17.61 15.89
C HIS A 148 -8.85 16.62 15.62
N GLU A 149 -9.88 16.58 16.48
CA GLU A 149 -10.95 15.57 16.49
C GLU A 149 -11.78 15.50 15.19
N ASN A 150 -11.77 16.57 14.39
CA ASN A 150 -12.48 16.66 13.10
C ASN A 150 -11.58 16.47 11.87
N ASP A 151 -10.27 16.23 12.05
CA ASP A 151 -9.34 16.13 10.94
C ASP A 151 -9.16 14.67 10.48
N SER A 152 -10.22 14.14 9.86
CA SER A 152 -10.18 12.81 9.22
C SER A 152 -9.25 12.76 8.00
N THR A 153 -8.45 13.80 7.75
CA THR A 153 -7.73 14.00 6.49
C THR A 153 -6.27 13.58 6.51
N LEU A 154 -5.70 13.26 7.68
CA LEU A 154 -4.27 12.91 7.83
C LEU A 154 -3.80 11.69 7.03
N VAL A 155 -4.72 10.88 6.48
CA VAL A 155 -4.42 9.86 5.48
C VAL A 155 -5.46 9.91 4.35
N LYS A 156 -5.53 11.02 3.62
CA LYS A 156 -6.11 11.00 2.27
C LYS A 156 -5.16 10.25 1.35
N ASN A 157 -5.63 9.18 0.71
CA ASN A 157 -4.86 8.46 -0.33
C ASN A 157 -4.45 9.37 -1.50
N ASP A 158 -5.08 10.54 -1.63
CA ASP A 158 -4.87 11.53 -2.70
C ASP A 158 -4.31 12.86 -2.17
N MET A 159 -3.66 12.87 -0.99
CA MET A 159 -3.06 14.11 -0.48
C MET A 159 -1.95 14.57 -1.42
N GLU A 160 -2.05 15.81 -1.94
CA GLU A 160 -0.97 16.37 -2.75
C GLU A 160 0.29 16.48 -1.88
N TYR A 161 1.43 16.02 -2.41
CA TYR A 161 2.72 16.00 -1.71
C TYR A 161 3.07 17.33 -1.03
N GLN A 162 2.61 18.46 -1.59
CA GLN A 162 2.84 19.79 -1.04
C GLN A 162 2.00 20.11 0.20
N GLU A 163 0.76 19.63 0.27
CA GLU A 163 -0.10 19.82 1.45
C GLU A 163 0.43 19.02 2.65
N ALA A 164 0.88 17.77 2.39
CA ALA A 164 1.52 16.94 3.40
C ALA A 164 2.80 17.59 3.96
N LEU A 165 3.60 18.24 3.11
CA LEU A 165 4.80 18.95 3.56
C LEU A 165 4.48 20.19 4.40
N ASP A 166 3.45 20.96 4.04
CA ASP A 166 3.07 22.14 4.80
C ASP A 166 2.41 21.79 6.14
N GLU A 167 1.75 20.64 6.23
CA GLU A 167 1.27 20.09 7.49
C GLU A 167 2.41 19.59 8.38
N ILE A 168 3.39 18.86 7.82
CA ILE A 168 4.58 18.43 8.57
C ILE A 168 5.37 19.63 9.12
N LYS A 169 5.46 20.74 8.36
CA LYS A 169 6.10 21.98 8.83
C LYS A 169 5.34 22.70 9.94
N LYS A 170 4.02 22.49 10.08
CA LYS A 170 3.21 23.08 11.15
C LYS A 170 3.40 22.37 12.49
N ILE A 171 3.94 21.14 12.48
CA ILE A 171 4.32 20.46 13.71
C ILE A 171 5.42 21.29 14.38
N ASN A 172 5.10 21.90 15.52
CA ASN A 172 5.96 22.85 16.19
C ASN A 172 7.26 22.14 16.66
N GLU A 173 8.41 22.59 16.14
CA GLU A 173 9.75 22.05 16.46
C GLU A 173 10.00 21.97 17.98
N GLN A 174 9.42 22.88 18.76
CA GLN A 174 9.56 22.89 20.23
C GLN A 174 8.83 21.74 20.92
N GLN A 175 7.64 21.37 20.43
CA GLN A 175 6.90 20.21 20.95
C GLN A 175 7.57 18.90 20.54
N LEU A 176 8.13 18.86 19.32
CA LEU A 176 8.84 17.69 18.80
C LEU A 176 10.12 17.40 19.60
N ASN A 177 10.93 18.43 19.87
CA ASN A 177 12.16 18.30 20.65
C ASN A 177 11.89 17.91 22.11
N TYR A 178 10.82 18.44 22.72
CA TYR A 178 10.41 18.05 24.07
C TYR A 178 10.01 16.57 24.14
N MET A 179 9.22 16.09 23.19
CA MET A 179 8.83 14.67 23.11
C MET A 179 10.02 13.75 22.83
N GLN A 180 10.90 14.14 21.91
CA GLN A 180 12.08 13.35 21.55
C GLN A 180 12.98 13.09 22.76
N SER A 181 13.29 14.12 23.56
CA SER A 181 14.11 13.97 24.76
C SER A 181 13.40 13.13 25.84
N ARG A 182 12.11 13.34 26.07
CA ARG A 182 11.37 12.55 27.09
C ARG A 182 11.26 11.08 26.74
N LEU A 183 11.10 10.75 25.45
CA LEU A 183 11.02 9.38 24.96
C LEU A 183 12.38 8.71 24.76
N GLY A 184 13.50 9.44 24.94
CA GLY A 184 14.84 8.93 24.67
C GLY A 184 15.08 8.64 23.17
N MET A 185 14.38 9.39 22.31
CA MET A 185 14.57 9.36 20.86
C MET A 185 15.67 10.36 20.45
N GLY A 186 16.30 10.10 19.30
CA GLY A 186 17.44 10.88 18.84
C GLY A 186 18.80 10.28 19.25
N TRP A 187 19.84 10.68 18.53
CA TRP A 187 21.19 10.16 18.74
C TRP A 187 21.93 10.86 19.89
N ASP A 188 21.47 12.05 20.29
CA ASP A 188 22.14 12.86 21.31
C ASP A 188 22.05 12.28 22.73
N GLU A 189 20.98 11.54 23.04
CA GLU A 189 20.84 10.83 24.32
C GLU A 189 21.55 9.46 24.32
N MET A 190 22.15 9.04 23.20
CA MET A 190 22.74 7.71 23.04
C MET A 190 24.21 7.69 23.45
N SER A 191 24.50 7.17 24.65
CA SER A 191 25.89 6.94 25.10
C SER A 191 26.46 5.65 24.50
N THR A 192 27.00 5.71 23.27
CA THR A 192 27.51 4.55 22.52
C THR A 192 28.81 3.94 23.08
N ASN A 193 29.48 4.63 24.02
CA ASN A 193 30.82 4.27 24.48
C ASN A 193 30.91 2.93 25.24
N ASN A 194 29.80 2.36 25.71
CA ASN A 194 29.77 1.10 26.48
C ASN A 194 28.78 0.06 25.94
N PHE A 195 28.36 0.17 24.68
CA PHE A 195 27.36 -0.76 24.13
C PHE A 195 27.96 -2.15 23.93
N SER A 196 27.36 -3.15 24.58
CA SER A 196 27.66 -4.55 24.32
C SER A 196 26.98 -5.03 23.03
N ASN A 197 27.39 -6.19 22.52
CA ASN A 197 26.72 -6.82 21.38
C ASN A 197 25.23 -7.11 21.65
N TYR A 198 24.87 -7.35 22.91
CA TYR A 198 23.49 -7.57 23.32
C TYR A 198 22.66 -6.29 23.20
N ASP A 199 23.20 -5.14 23.62
CA ASP A 199 22.52 -3.84 23.55
C ASP A 199 22.25 -3.44 22.09
N TRP A 200 23.21 -3.72 21.21
CA TRP A 200 23.02 -3.55 19.76
C TRP A 200 21.95 -4.47 19.19
N MET A 201 21.87 -5.73 19.66
CA MET A 201 20.84 -6.65 19.22
C MET A 201 19.44 -6.18 19.64
N VAL A 202 19.29 -5.71 20.88
CA VAL A 202 18.02 -5.14 21.39
C VAL A 202 17.65 -3.88 20.59
N LYS A 203 18.60 -2.98 20.32
CA LYS A 203 18.41 -1.80 19.48
C LYS A 203 17.91 -2.13 18.08
N ILE A 204 18.58 -3.06 17.40
CA ILE A 204 18.21 -3.50 16.05
C ILE A 204 16.80 -4.10 16.07
N LEU A 205 16.49 -4.91 17.08
CA LEU A 205 15.17 -5.50 17.24
C LEU A 205 14.11 -4.41 17.46
N GLY A 206 14.43 -3.40 18.27
CA GLY A 206 13.62 -2.22 18.49
C GLY A 206 13.32 -1.44 17.21
N TRP A 207 14.33 -1.16 16.39
CA TRP A 207 14.16 -0.51 15.09
C TRP A 207 13.36 -1.35 14.10
N ILE A 208 13.52 -2.68 14.10
CA ILE A 208 12.70 -3.58 13.28
C ILE A 208 11.24 -3.49 13.70
N ILE A 209 10.94 -3.49 15.01
CA ILE A 209 9.57 -3.33 15.51
C ILE A 209 9.00 -1.97 15.08
N THR A 210 9.77 -0.88 15.23
CA THR A 210 9.35 0.46 14.79
C THR A 210 9.09 0.50 13.28
N ALA A 211 9.97 -0.09 12.46
CA ALA A 211 9.83 -0.16 11.01
C ALA A 211 8.57 -0.92 10.58
N LEU A 212 8.33 -2.07 11.21
CA LEU A 212 7.11 -2.84 11.02
C LEU A 212 5.88 -2.03 11.43
N ALA A 213 6.01 -1.24 12.50
CA ALA A 213 4.91 -0.45 12.99
C ALA A 213 4.47 0.62 11.99
N ILE A 214 5.45 1.34 11.42
CA ILE A 214 5.25 2.33 10.36
C ILE A 214 4.68 1.66 9.10
N SER A 215 5.16 0.47 8.73
CA SER A 215 4.81 -0.19 7.46
C SER A 215 3.33 -0.62 7.32
N LYS A 216 2.61 -0.78 8.43
CA LYS A 216 1.19 -1.21 8.46
C LYS A 216 0.21 -0.08 8.80
N GLY A 217 0.72 1.06 9.27
CA GLY A 217 -0.08 2.22 9.67
C GLY A 217 -0.82 2.03 11.00
N ALA A 218 -1.37 3.13 11.51
CA ALA A 218 -2.08 3.19 12.78
C ALA A 218 -3.31 2.25 12.90
N PRO A 219 -4.16 2.05 11.85
CA PRO A 219 -5.34 1.21 11.96
C PRO A 219 -5.03 -0.24 12.40
N PHE A 220 -3.93 -0.81 11.89
CA PHE A 220 -3.50 -2.15 12.24
C PHE A 220 -3.17 -2.30 13.74
N TRP A 221 -2.40 -1.37 14.31
CA TRP A 221 -2.02 -1.41 15.72
C TRP A 221 -3.17 -1.07 16.66
N PHE A 222 -4.05 -0.16 16.24
CA PHE A 222 -5.27 0.12 16.98
C PHE A 222 -6.15 -1.13 17.09
N ASP A 223 -6.30 -1.88 16.00
CA ASP A 223 -7.05 -3.14 16.01
C ASP A 223 -6.40 -4.20 16.93
N ILE A 224 -5.06 -4.28 16.96
CA ILE A 224 -4.34 -5.17 17.89
C ILE A 224 -4.58 -4.74 19.33
N LEU A 225 -4.42 -3.46 19.65
CA LEU A 225 -4.62 -2.93 21.00
C LEU A 225 -6.05 -3.15 21.48
N ARG A 226 -7.05 -2.89 20.64
CA ARG A 226 -8.46 -3.17 20.97
C ARG A 226 -8.67 -4.64 21.30
N LYS A 227 -8.08 -5.57 20.53
CA LYS A 227 -8.15 -7.01 20.81
C LYS A 227 -7.55 -7.34 22.18
N ILE A 228 -6.35 -6.83 22.48
CA ILE A 228 -5.67 -7.10 23.76
C ILE A 228 -6.45 -6.53 24.95
N VAL A 229 -6.94 -5.29 24.86
CA VAL A 229 -7.71 -4.64 25.94
C VAL A 229 -9.05 -5.34 26.16
N SER A 230 -9.73 -5.75 25.09
CA SER A 230 -11.02 -6.45 25.18
C SER A 230 -10.91 -7.83 25.85
N VAL A 231 -9.77 -8.53 25.70
CA VAL A 231 -9.52 -9.81 26.37
C VAL A 231 -9.34 -9.66 27.89
N ARG A 232 -8.85 -8.50 28.35
CA ARG A 232 -8.67 -8.22 29.79
C ARG A 232 -10.00 -7.86 30.49
N SER A 233 -10.99 -7.37 29.75
CA SER A 233 -12.29 -6.95 30.30
C SER A 233 -13.34 -8.07 30.39
N THR A 234 -13.06 -9.28 29.88
CA THR A 234 -13.94 -10.45 29.97
C THR A 234 -13.77 -11.31 31.23
N GLY A 235 -13.09 -10.80 32.27
CA GLY A 235 -13.03 -11.47 33.58
C GLY A 235 -14.42 -11.51 34.23
N LYS A 236 -14.93 -12.70 34.57
CA LYS A 236 -16.20 -12.89 35.31
C LYS A 236 -16.24 -11.98 36.53
N ARG A 237 -17.27 -11.13 36.62
CA ARG A 237 -17.62 -10.41 37.85
C ARG A 237 -17.93 -11.45 38.95
N PRO A 238 -17.37 -11.31 40.17
CA PRO A 238 -17.82 -12.10 41.31
C PRO A 238 -19.27 -11.80 41.68
#